data_AF-A0A2I0QHE0-F1
#
_entry.id   AF-A0A2I0QHE0-F1
#
_cell.length_a   1.000
_cell.length_b   1.000
_cell.length_c   1.000
_cell.angle_alpha   90.00
_cell.angle_beta   90.00
_cell.angle_gamma   90.00
#
_symmetry.space_group_name_H-M   'P 1'
#
loop_
_entity.id
_entity.type
_entity.pdbx_description
1 polymer ?
#
loop_
_entity_poly.entity_id
_entity_poly.type
_entity_poly.pdbx_seq_one_letter_code
_entity_poly.pdbx_strand_id
1 'polypeptide(L)'
;VQLPADFESVKNKAYTNGINAKIKDAEDALKTNDYEGAIGPLSVAKSYAEKIKLPVPAKVEELRKKAYSIGVNAKIADVKQALVDKDYGAAVGGCDVVDLFAGRAGISAPKELSDLRLQAYKLAAEEKLKEARETIKTKEYSDAFGALAGVEIYSKKANMAVPKEVEELRKNAYEVACYSKIDEAKELLNKGDVCCLPKNMQNWQMSNYLLILKVLKTRRTLMELMRKSKMQKMP
;
A
#
# COMPACT_ATOMS: atom_id res chain seq x y z
N VAL A 1 45.29 -17.74 -31.73
CA VAL A 1 46.27 -17.56 -30.64
C VAL A 1 46.18 -18.78 -29.75
N GLN A 2 47.27 -19.53 -29.60
CA GLN A 2 47.34 -20.70 -28.71
C GLN A 2 47.59 -20.19 -27.29
N LEU A 3 46.72 -20.53 -26.34
CA LEU A 3 46.89 -20.11 -24.95
C LEU A 3 48.06 -20.86 -24.30
N PRO A 4 48.78 -20.24 -23.35
CA PRO A 4 49.82 -20.91 -22.57
C PRO A 4 49.30 -22.18 -21.89
N ALA A 5 50.13 -23.21 -21.80
CA ALA A 5 49.76 -24.51 -21.23
C ALA A 5 49.32 -24.42 -19.75
N ASP A 6 49.74 -23.37 -19.04
CA ASP A 6 49.43 -23.09 -17.64
C ASP A 6 48.24 -22.13 -17.45
N PHE A 7 47.66 -21.58 -18.52
CA PHE A 7 46.62 -20.56 -18.46
C PHE A 7 45.42 -20.99 -17.59
N GLU A 8 44.95 -22.22 -17.76
CA GLU A 8 43.83 -22.77 -16.97
C GLU A 8 44.18 -22.90 -15.49
N SER A 9 45.42 -23.28 -15.16
CA SER A 9 45.91 -23.39 -13.79
C SER A 9 45.97 -22.02 -13.11
N VAL A 10 46.54 -21.02 -13.80
CA VAL A 10 46.64 -19.64 -13.30
C VAL A 10 45.25 -19.03 -13.12
N LYS A 11 44.36 -19.23 -14.09
CA LYS A 11 42.96 -18.78 -14.02
C LYS A 11 42.24 -19.37 -12.82
N ASN A 12 42.31 -20.68 -12.62
CA ASN A 12 41.65 -21.35 -11.50
C ASN A 12 42.21 -20.89 -10.15
N LYS A 13 43.53 -20.70 -10.05
CA LYS A 13 44.17 -20.15 -8.85
C LYS A 13 43.70 -18.73 -8.53
N ALA A 14 43.58 -17.88 -9.55
CA ALA A 14 43.06 -16.52 -9.38
C ALA A 14 41.62 -16.51 -8.87
N TYR A 15 40.74 -17.36 -9.43
CA TYR A 15 39.36 -17.50 -8.95
C TYR A 15 39.30 -18.02 -7.51
N THR A 16 40.09 -19.04 -7.14
CA THR A 16 40.15 -19.56 -5.76
C THR A 16 40.60 -18.48 -4.77
N ASN A 17 41.63 -17.71 -5.11
CA ASN A 17 42.07 -16.58 -4.28
C ASN A 17 40.98 -15.51 -4.17
N GLY A 18 40.28 -15.22 -5.27
CA GLY A 18 39.15 -14.29 -5.29
C GLY A 18 37.98 -14.76 -4.41
N ILE A 19 37.65 -16.05 -4.42
CA ILE A 19 36.63 -16.65 -3.53
C ILE A 19 37.01 -16.41 -2.07
N ASN A 20 38.25 -16.75 -1.68
CA ASN A 20 38.71 -16.59 -0.30
C ASN A 20 38.73 -15.11 0.13
N ALA A 21 39.14 -14.20 -0.75
CA ALA A 21 39.10 -12.76 -0.50
C ALA A 21 37.66 -12.28 -0.28
N LYS A 22 36.70 -12.70 -1.12
CA LYS A 22 35.29 -12.28 -0.99
C LYS A 22 34.60 -12.86 0.24
N ILE A 23 34.99 -14.06 0.67
CA ILE A 23 34.57 -14.62 1.97
C ILE A 23 35.08 -13.73 3.11
N LYS A 24 36.36 -13.34 3.08
CA LYS A 24 36.94 -12.45 4.09
C LYS A 24 36.26 -11.08 4.13
N ASP A 25 36.00 -10.47 2.97
CA ASP A 25 35.25 -9.20 2.87
C ASP A 25 33.89 -9.31 3.58
N ALA A 26 33.17 -10.43 3.37
CA ALA A 26 31.89 -10.68 4.03
C ALA A 26 32.03 -10.91 5.55
N GLU A 27 33.06 -11.61 5.99
CA GLU A 27 33.34 -11.79 7.43
C GLU A 27 33.62 -10.45 8.11
N ASP A 28 34.40 -9.59 7.47
CA ASP A 28 34.73 -8.27 8.00
C ASP A 28 33.49 -7.37 8.08
N ALA A 29 32.61 -7.38 7.06
CA ALA A 29 31.32 -6.69 7.11
C ALA A 29 30.41 -7.21 8.24
N LEU A 30 30.38 -8.52 8.47
CA LEU A 30 29.57 -9.12 9.53
C LEU A 30 30.08 -8.80 10.95
N LYS A 31 31.35 -8.41 11.13
CA LYS A 31 31.86 -7.94 12.44
C LYS A 31 31.23 -6.61 12.85
N THR A 32 30.84 -5.79 11.89
CA THR A 32 30.16 -4.51 12.11
C THR A 32 28.65 -4.61 11.91
N ASN A 33 28.09 -5.82 11.88
CA ASN A 33 26.67 -6.09 11.59
C ASN A 33 26.17 -5.54 10.24
N ASP A 34 27.08 -5.27 9.29
CA ASP A 34 26.72 -4.83 7.95
C ASP A 34 26.33 -6.04 7.09
N TYR A 35 25.06 -6.44 7.22
CA TYR A 35 24.54 -7.60 6.50
C TYR A 35 24.42 -7.33 4.98
N GLU A 36 24.16 -6.09 4.56
CA GLU A 36 24.04 -5.72 3.15
C GLU A 36 25.40 -5.79 2.47
N GLY A 37 26.43 -5.23 3.13
CA GLY A 37 27.82 -5.31 2.72
C GLY A 37 28.35 -6.74 2.67
N ALA A 38 27.80 -7.67 3.44
CA ALA A 38 28.16 -9.09 3.37
C ALA A 38 27.51 -9.85 2.20
N ILE A 39 26.26 -9.55 1.82
CA ILE A 39 25.52 -10.31 0.79
C ILE A 39 26.16 -10.19 -0.60
N GLY A 40 26.66 -9.00 -0.95
CA GLY A 40 27.31 -8.74 -2.25
C GLY A 40 28.54 -9.63 -2.48
N PRO A 41 29.58 -9.56 -1.64
CA PRO A 41 30.77 -10.40 -1.74
C PRO A 41 30.46 -11.90 -1.77
N LEU A 42 29.52 -12.38 -0.94
CA LEU A 42 29.12 -13.80 -0.94
C LEU A 42 28.49 -14.25 -2.26
N SER A 43 27.79 -13.36 -2.95
CA SER A 43 27.21 -13.65 -4.27
C SER A 43 28.28 -13.69 -5.36
N VAL A 44 29.31 -12.85 -5.25
CA VAL A 44 30.48 -12.91 -6.14
C VAL A 44 31.29 -14.20 -5.90
N ALA A 45 31.54 -14.58 -4.65
CA ALA A 45 32.25 -15.82 -4.29
C ALA A 45 31.55 -17.05 -4.88
N LYS A 46 30.21 -17.10 -4.80
CA LYS A 46 29.40 -18.15 -5.42
C LYS A 46 29.58 -18.19 -6.95
N SER A 47 29.44 -17.04 -7.61
CA SER A 47 29.60 -16.94 -9.07
C SER A 47 31.01 -17.35 -9.52
N TYR A 48 32.05 -17.01 -8.76
CA TYR A 48 33.42 -17.43 -9.05
C TYR A 48 33.57 -18.96 -8.98
N ALA A 49 33.04 -19.61 -7.93
CA ALA A 49 33.05 -21.06 -7.82
C ALA A 49 32.33 -21.74 -9.00
N GLU A 50 31.16 -21.23 -9.38
CA GLU A 50 30.38 -21.72 -10.52
C GLU A 50 31.13 -21.60 -11.85
N LYS A 51 31.83 -20.47 -12.09
CA LYS A 51 32.62 -20.25 -13.32
C LYS A 51 33.74 -21.25 -13.52
N ILE A 52 34.39 -21.68 -12.43
CA ILE A 52 35.43 -22.71 -12.47
C ILE A 52 34.90 -24.11 -12.17
N LYS A 53 33.57 -24.28 -12.12
CA LYS A 53 32.88 -25.55 -11.83
C LYS A 53 33.34 -26.23 -10.54
N LEU A 54 33.73 -25.43 -9.54
CA LEU A 54 34.00 -25.92 -8.19
C LEU A 54 32.72 -25.90 -7.35
N PRO A 55 32.58 -26.83 -6.39
CA PRO A 55 31.52 -26.73 -5.40
C PRO A 55 31.66 -25.43 -4.63
N VAL A 56 30.54 -24.74 -4.42
CA VAL A 56 30.50 -23.51 -3.63
C VAL A 56 30.96 -23.86 -2.20
N PRO A 57 31.94 -23.13 -1.62
CA PRO A 57 32.38 -23.39 -0.26
C PRO A 57 31.21 -23.29 0.72
N ALA A 58 31.05 -24.28 1.61
CA ALA A 58 29.96 -24.32 2.60
C ALA A 58 29.88 -23.04 3.45
N LYS A 59 31.04 -22.44 3.72
CA LYS A 59 31.19 -21.18 4.45
C LYS A 59 30.45 -20.01 3.79
N VAL A 60 30.29 -20.00 2.47
CA VAL A 60 29.51 -18.96 1.77
C VAL A 60 28.05 -18.99 2.19
N GLU A 61 27.46 -20.19 2.25
CA GLU A 61 26.06 -20.34 2.66
C GLU A 61 25.87 -20.12 4.16
N GLU A 62 26.83 -20.52 4.99
CA GLU A 62 26.83 -20.24 6.43
C GLU A 62 26.83 -18.73 6.72
N LEU A 63 27.76 -17.98 6.10
CA LEU A 63 27.84 -16.53 6.25
C LEU A 63 26.61 -15.83 5.68
N ARG A 64 26.03 -16.35 4.59
CA ARG A 64 24.81 -15.81 3.99
C ARG A 64 23.63 -15.94 4.94
N LYS A 65 23.45 -17.10 5.58
CA LYS A 65 22.42 -17.29 6.61
C LYS A 65 22.62 -16.35 7.80
N LYS A 66 23.86 -16.19 8.25
CA LYS A 66 24.22 -15.26 9.33
C LYS A 66 23.88 -13.81 8.95
N ALA A 67 24.22 -13.37 7.74
CA ALA A 67 23.88 -12.05 7.23
C ALA A 67 22.36 -11.83 7.26
N TYR A 68 21.56 -12.76 6.73
CA TYR A 68 20.10 -12.64 6.77
C TYR A 68 19.54 -12.63 8.19
N SER A 69 20.11 -13.40 9.13
CA SER A 69 19.71 -13.36 10.53
C SER A 69 19.96 -11.99 11.18
N ILE A 70 21.07 -11.32 10.83
CA ILE A 70 21.33 -9.94 11.29
C ILE A 70 20.33 -8.98 10.64
N GLY A 71 20.09 -9.15 9.33
CA GLY A 71 19.12 -8.35 8.58
C GLY A 71 17.69 -8.45 9.12
N VAL A 72 17.27 -9.59 9.67
CA VAL A 72 15.96 -9.75 10.34
C VAL A 72 15.80 -8.72 11.47
N ASN A 73 16.80 -8.62 12.35
CA ASN A 73 16.73 -7.70 13.49
C ASN A 73 16.77 -6.24 13.03
N ALA A 74 17.60 -5.92 12.04
CA ALA A 74 17.66 -4.58 11.46
C ALA A 74 16.30 -4.19 10.83
N LYS A 75 15.68 -5.09 10.07
CA LYS A 75 14.39 -4.83 9.44
C LYS A 75 13.22 -4.72 10.41
N ILE A 76 13.27 -5.41 11.55
CA ILE A 76 12.29 -5.16 12.62
C ILE A 76 12.42 -3.74 13.17
N ALA A 77 13.64 -3.22 13.33
CA ALA A 77 13.84 -1.84 13.75
C ALA A 77 13.29 -0.85 12.72
N ASP A 78 13.53 -1.09 11.42
CA ASP A 78 12.95 -0.30 10.33
C ASP A 78 11.41 -0.30 10.37
N VAL A 79 10.78 -1.47 10.61
CA VAL A 79 9.32 -1.60 10.73
C VAL A 79 8.80 -0.78 11.92
N LYS A 80 9.48 -0.84 13.07
CA LYS A 80 9.11 -0.06 14.26
C LYS A 80 9.23 1.44 13.99
N GLN A 81 10.26 1.87 13.27
CA GLN A 81 10.43 3.26 12.88
C GLN A 81 9.34 3.71 11.89
N ALA A 82 9.01 2.89 10.89
CA ALA A 82 7.95 3.19 9.93
C ALA A 82 6.58 3.36 10.60
N LEU A 83 6.29 2.59 11.66
CA LEU A 83 5.10 2.79 12.49
C LEU A 83 5.08 4.14 13.21
N VAL A 84 6.23 4.59 13.74
CA VAL A 84 6.37 5.91 14.38
C VAL A 84 6.18 7.03 13.36
N ASP A 85 6.75 6.87 12.17
CA ASP A 85 6.68 7.82 11.07
C ASP A 85 5.30 7.81 10.38
N LYS A 86 4.39 6.93 10.82
CA LYS A 86 3.06 6.68 10.23
C LYS A 86 3.10 6.22 8.77
N ASP A 87 4.24 5.73 8.31
CA ASP A 87 4.35 5.05 7.02
C ASP A 87 3.95 3.59 7.17
N TYR A 88 2.64 3.37 7.28
CA TYR A 88 2.09 2.02 7.46
C TYR A 88 2.32 1.12 6.24
N GLY A 89 2.52 1.70 5.05
CA GLY A 89 2.86 0.96 3.84
C GLY A 89 4.26 0.36 3.95
N ALA A 90 5.24 1.18 4.34
CA ALA A 90 6.60 0.73 4.62
C ALA A 90 6.65 -0.26 5.80
N ALA A 91 5.86 -0.04 6.86
CA ALA A 91 5.80 -0.97 7.98
C ALA A 91 5.33 -2.38 7.55
N VAL A 92 4.25 -2.46 6.77
CA VAL A 92 3.73 -3.75 6.26
C VAL A 92 4.73 -4.40 5.31
N GLY A 93 5.27 -3.64 4.35
CA GLY A 93 6.27 -4.15 3.41
C GLY A 93 7.54 -4.62 4.12
N GLY A 94 7.97 -3.91 5.18
CA GLY A 94 9.08 -4.29 6.03
C GLY A 94 8.85 -5.63 6.73
N CYS A 95 7.63 -5.90 7.21
CA CYS A 95 7.29 -7.21 7.78
C CYS A 95 7.48 -8.35 6.76
N ASP A 96 7.08 -8.14 5.50
CA ASP A 96 7.23 -9.15 4.46
C ASP A 96 8.71 -9.41 4.11
N VAL A 97 9.55 -8.37 4.19
CA VAL A 97 11.01 -8.50 4.05
C VAL A 97 11.62 -9.29 5.21
N VAL A 98 11.15 -9.09 6.44
CA VAL A 98 11.59 -9.87 7.60
C VAL A 98 11.26 -11.35 7.41
N ASP A 99 10.05 -11.69 6.96
CA ASP A 99 9.66 -13.08 6.65
C ASP A 99 10.58 -13.70 5.59
N LEU A 100 10.87 -12.95 4.51
CA LEU A 100 11.79 -13.39 3.46
C LEU A 100 13.20 -13.64 4.01
N PHE A 101 13.71 -12.74 4.87
CA PHE A 101 15.05 -12.87 5.43
C PHE A 101 15.13 -14.03 6.44
N ALA A 102 14.12 -14.22 7.28
CA ALA A 102 14.03 -15.36 8.20
C ALA A 102 14.06 -16.69 7.42
N GLY A 103 13.26 -16.78 6.34
CA GLY A 103 13.26 -17.95 5.45
C GLY A 103 14.62 -18.22 4.82
N ARG A 104 15.33 -17.18 4.35
CA ARG A 104 16.68 -17.31 3.78
C ARG A 104 17.76 -17.65 4.82
N ALA A 105 17.59 -17.20 6.06
CA ALA A 105 18.44 -17.59 7.18
C ALA A 105 18.16 -19.01 7.67
N GLY A 106 17.01 -19.59 7.33
CA GLY A 106 16.56 -20.88 7.84
C GLY A 106 16.10 -20.82 9.29
N ILE A 107 15.58 -19.67 9.73
CA ILE A 107 15.03 -19.46 11.07
C ILE A 107 13.52 -19.18 10.98
N SER A 108 12.81 -19.38 12.08
CA SER A 108 11.42 -18.94 12.18
C SER A 108 11.34 -17.42 12.26
N ALA A 109 10.36 -16.83 11.60
CA ALA A 109 10.06 -15.41 11.76
C ALA A 109 9.80 -15.07 13.24
N PRO A 110 10.28 -13.91 13.73
CA PRO A 110 10.05 -13.48 15.11
C PRO A 110 8.55 -13.35 15.41
N LYS A 111 8.12 -13.81 16.59
CA LYS A 111 6.69 -13.79 16.98
C LYS A 111 6.10 -12.37 16.97
N GLU A 112 6.89 -11.39 17.40
CA GLU A 112 6.50 -9.97 17.43
C GLU A 112 6.14 -9.41 16.04
N LEU A 113 6.60 -10.04 14.96
CA LEU A 113 6.36 -9.58 13.60
C LEU A 113 4.86 -9.59 13.24
N SER A 114 4.15 -10.61 13.73
CA SER A 114 2.70 -10.73 13.53
C SER A 114 1.94 -9.60 14.21
N ASP A 115 2.34 -9.24 15.43
CA ASP A 115 1.75 -8.14 16.19
C ASP A 115 2.04 -6.79 15.52
N LEU A 116 3.27 -6.55 15.06
CA LEU A 116 3.65 -5.34 14.34
C LEU A 116 2.86 -5.17 13.04
N ARG A 117 2.68 -6.26 12.29
CA ARG A 117 1.88 -6.27 11.05
C ARG A 117 0.41 -5.93 11.33
N LEU A 118 -0.19 -6.53 12.36
CA LEU A 118 -1.56 -6.24 12.77
C LEU A 118 -1.71 -4.80 13.26
N GLN A 119 -0.75 -4.30 14.03
CA GLN A 119 -0.72 -2.92 14.49
C GLN A 119 -0.65 -1.94 13.32
N ALA A 120 0.19 -2.20 12.32
CA ALA A 120 0.27 -1.38 11.11
C ALA A 120 -1.08 -1.29 10.39
N TYR A 121 -1.77 -2.43 10.20
CA TYR A 121 -3.10 -2.43 9.59
C TYR A 121 -4.15 -1.68 10.41
N LYS A 122 -4.14 -1.84 11.74
CA LYS A 122 -5.06 -1.12 12.61
C LYS A 122 -4.88 0.39 12.50
N LEU A 123 -3.64 0.87 12.63
CA LEU A 123 -3.33 2.30 12.55
C LEU A 123 -3.60 2.86 11.15
N ALA A 124 -3.32 2.10 10.09
CA ALA A 124 -3.67 2.49 8.72
C ALA A 124 -5.19 2.64 8.53
N ALA A 125 -5.99 1.74 9.09
CA ALA A 125 -7.45 1.84 9.03
C ALA A 125 -7.96 3.09 9.78
N GLU A 126 -7.41 3.38 10.95
CA GLU A 126 -7.74 4.57 11.74
C GLU A 126 -7.39 5.86 10.99
N GLU A 127 -6.23 5.92 10.35
CA GLU A 127 -5.81 7.10 9.59
C GLU A 127 -6.65 7.30 8.33
N LYS A 128 -6.94 6.22 7.58
CA LYS A 128 -7.84 6.28 6.43
C LYS A 128 -9.25 6.71 6.80
N LEU A 129 -9.71 6.37 8.00
CA LEU A 129 -11.00 6.83 8.50
C LEU A 129 -10.99 8.34 8.80
N LYS A 130 -9.89 8.89 9.30
CA LYS A 130 -9.74 10.35 9.47
C LYS A 130 -9.70 11.06 8.12
N GLU A 131 -8.90 10.56 7.18
CA GLU A 131 -8.81 11.07 5.80
C GLU A 131 -10.19 11.10 5.12
N ALA A 132 -10.98 10.04 5.27
CA ALA A 132 -12.35 10.00 4.76
C ALA A 132 -13.25 11.11 5.36
N ARG A 133 -13.13 11.40 6.66
CA ARG A 133 -13.90 12.48 7.29
C ARG A 133 -13.48 13.86 6.80
N GLU A 134 -12.19 14.06 6.55
CA GLU A 134 -11.64 15.34 6.11
C GLU A 134 -12.01 15.62 4.64
N THR A 135 -11.82 14.64 3.76
CA THR A 135 -12.16 14.73 2.33
C THR A 135 -13.65 14.97 2.08
N ILE A 136 -14.54 14.38 2.90
CA ILE A 136 -15.97 14.69 2.85
C ILE A 136 -16.25 16.16 3.21
N LYS A 137 -15.51 16.76 4.14
CA LYS A 137 -15.66 18.18 4.51
C LYS A 137 -15.14 19.11 3.40
N THR A 138 -14.04 18.74 2.73
CA THR A 138 -13.46 19.52 1.61
C THR A 138 -14.22 19.35 0.30
N LYS A 139 -15.25 18.49 0.27
CA LYS A 139 -16.08 18.13 -0.89
C LYS A 139 -15.32 17.36 -1.99
N GLU A 140 -14.19 16.76 -1.66
CA GLU A 140 -13.38 15.92 -2.56
C GLU A 140 -13.86 14.47 -2.49
N TYR A 141 -14.98 14.18 -3.15
CA TYR A 141 -15.67 12.89 -3.03
C TYR A 141 -14.86 11.69 -3.58
N SER A 142 -13.99 11.89 -4.56
CA SER A 142 -13.16 10.82 -5.13
C SER A 142 -12.20 10.26 -4.07
N ASP A 143 -11.53 11.15 -3.35
CA ASP A 143 -10.56 10.77 -2.32
C ASP A 143 -11.26 10.18 -1.10
N ALA A 144 -12.46 10.66 -0.77
CA ALA A 144 -13.32 10.06 0.26
C ALA A 144 -13.63 8.58 -0.03
N PHE A 145 -13.98 8.21 -1.27
CA PHE A 145 -14.22 6.81 -1.62
C PHE A 145 -12.96 5.95 -1.51
N GLY A 146 -11.81 6.46 -1.97
CA GLY A 146 -10.52 5.79 -1.83
C GLY A 146 -10.16 5.55 -0.37
N ALA A 147 -10.35 6.55 0.48
CA ALA A 147 -10.10 6.47 1.91
C ALA A 147 -11.01 5.43 2.59
N LEU A 148 -12.32 5.44 2.31
CA LEU A 148 -13.28 4.48 2.87
C LEU A 148 -12.98 3.03 2.42
N ALA A 149 -12.58 2.83 1.16
CA ALA A 149 -12.14 1.52 0.70
C ALA A 149 -10.87 1.06 1.44
N GLY A 150 -9.95 2.00 1.70
CA GLY A 150 -8.77 1.76 2.54
C GLY A 150 -9.13 1.25 3.94
N VAL A 151 -10.11 1.88 4.61
CA VAL A 151 -10.60 1.43 5.93
C VAL A 151 -11.05 -0.03 5.86
N GLU A 152 -11.88 -0.40 4.89
CA GLU A 152 -12.39 -1.77 4.76
C GLU A 152 -11.27 -2.80 4.53
N ILE A 153 -10.33 -2.49 3.65
CA ILE A 153 -9.21 -3.37 3.33
C ILE A 153 -8.34 -3.58 4.58
N TYR A 154 -7.96 -2.51 5.26
CA TYR A 154 -7.07 -2.59 6.40
C TYR A 154 -7.76 -3.18 7.64
N SER A 155 -9.05 -2.88 7.89
CA SER A 155 -9.82 -3.53 8.96
C SER A 155 -9.92 -5.04 8.75
N LYS A 156 -10.20 -5.51 7.51
CA LYS A 156 -10.22 -6.95 7.19
C LYS A 156 -8.86 -7.60 7.43
N LYS A 157 -7.78 -6.96 6.98
CA LYS A 157 -6.41 -7.46 7.19
C LYS A 157 -5.99 -7.45 8.67
N ALA A 158 -6.50 -6.53 9.47
CA ALA A 158 -6.32 -6.48 10.91
C ALA A 158 -7.26 -7.43 11.69
N ASN A 159 -8.13 -8.19 11.00
CA ASN A 159 -9.19 -8.98 11.61
C ASN A 159 -10.11 -8.17 12.55
N MET A 160 -10.39 -6.91 12.16
CA MET A 160 -11.25 -5.98 12.87
C MET A 160 -12.57 -5.80 12.13
N ALA A 161 -13.64 -5.56 12.89
CA ALA A 161 -14.90 -5.12 12.30
C ALA A 161 -14.72 -3.73 11.67
N VAL A 162 -15.28 -3.55 10.47
CA VAL A 162 -15.35 -2.23 9.83
C VAL A 162 -16.24 -1.33 10.68
N PRO A 163 -15.81 -0.10 11.03
CA PRO A 163 -16.63 0.83 11.79
C PRO A 163 -17.96 1.12 11.08
N LYS A 164 -19.08 1.10 11.81
CA LYS A 164 -20.43 1.32 11.24
C LYS A 164 -20.56 2.65 10.50
N GLU A 165 -19.88 3.67 11.00
CA GLU A 165 -19.82 5.00 10.41
C GLU A 165 -19.26 5.03 8.99
N VAL A 166 -18.50 4.00 8.54
CA VAL A 166 -18.02 3.92 7.15
C VAL A 166 -19.20 3.92 6.18
N GLU A 167 -20.32 3.29 6.52
CA GLU A 167 -21.51 3.28 5.68
C GLU A 167 -22.18 4.66 5.64
N GLU A 168 -22.22 5.36 6.76
CA GLU A 168 -22.77 6.72 6.86
C GLU A 168 -21.91 7.72 6.08
N LEU A 169 -20.58 7.66 6.25
CA LEU A 169 -19.63 8.49 5.50
C LEU A 169 -19.72 8.20 4.01
N ARG A 170 -19.94 6.95 3.60
CA ARG A 170 -20.16 6.59 2.19
C ARG A 170 -21.41 7.26 1.61
N LYS A 171 -22.53 7.25 2.36
CA LYS A 171 -23.77 7.94 1.94
C LYS A 171 -23.52 9.45 1.78
N ASN A 172 -22.81 10.05 2.73
CA ASN A 172 -22.43 11.47 2.66
C ASN A 172 -21.53 11.77 1.46
N ALA A 173 -20.55 10.92 1.16
CA ALA A 173 -19.69 11.06 -0.01
C ALA A 173 -20.49 11.02 -1.33
N TYR A 174 -21.48 10.14 -1.44
CA TYR A 174 -22.40 10.12 -2.59
C TYR A 174 -23.25 11.39 -2.69
N GLU A 175 -23.76 11.91 -1.57
CA GLU A 175 -24.52 13.16 -1.55
C GLU A 175 -23.67 14.34 -2.02
N VAL A 176 -22.45 14.46 -1.51
CA VAL A 176 -21.46 15.47 -1.93
C VAL A 176 -21.14 15.35 -3.43
N ALA A 177 -20.90 14.14 -3.92
CA ALA A 177 -20.63 13.89 -5.34
C ALA A 177 -21.80 14.32 -6.24
N CYS A 178 -23.04 14.00 -5.83
CA CYS A 178 -24.24 14.41 -6.55
C CYS A 178 -24.36 15.95 -6.62
N TYR A 179 -24.19 16.65 -5.50
CA TYR A 179 -24.27 18.11 -5.49
C TYR A 179 -23.14 18.75 -6.30
N SER A 180 -21.91 18.23 -6.19
CA SER A 180 -20.78 18.70 -6.98
C SER A 180 -21.06 18.58 -8.49
N LYS A 181 -21.60 17.45 -8.96
CA LYS A 181 -21.97 17.27 -10.37
C LYS A 181 -23.14 18.14 -10.81
N ILE A 182 -24.10 18.40 -9.92
CA ILE A 182 -25.19 19.34 -10.20
C ILE A 182 -24.64 20.76 -10.36
N ASP A 183 -23.72 21.18 -9.51
CA ASP A 183 -23.13 22.52 -9.56
C ASP A 183 -22.22 22.70 -10.78
N GLU A 184 -21.39 21.71 -11.13
CA GLU A 184 -20.65 21.67 -12.41
C GLU A 184 -21.61 21.84 -13.61
N ALA A 185 -22.74 21.11 -13.61
CA ALA A 185 -23.73 21.22 -14.68
C ALA A 185 -24.38 22.61 -14.74
N LYS A 186 -24.68 23.24 -13.59
CA LYS A 186 -25.19 24.62 -13.54
C LYS A 186 -24.18 25.61 -14.10
N GLU A 187 -22.91 25.46 -13.76
CA GLU A 187 -21.86 26.35 -14.28
C GLU A 187 -21.73 26.26 -15.80
N LEU A 188 -21.76 25.04 -16.36
CA LEU A 188 -21.73 24.82 -17.81
C LEU A 188 -22.95 25.42 -18.50
N LEU A 189 -24.13 25.27 -17.92
CA LEU A 189 -25.37 25.87 -18.44
C LEU A 189 -25.31 27.40 -18.39
N ASN A 190 -24.77 27.99 -17.33
CA ASN A 190 -24.66 29.45 -17.19
C ASN A 190 -23.62 30.07 -18.15
N LYS A 191 -22.62 29.30 -18.58
CA LYS A 191 -21.60 29.75 -19.56
C LYS A 191 -22.08 29.65 -21.02
N GLY A 192 -23.28 29.11 -21.27
CA GLY A 192 -23.82 28.94 -22.62
C GLY A 192 -23.18 27.79 -23.41
N ASP A 193 -22.30 27.00 -22.78
CA ASP A 193 -21.58 25.88 -23.39
C ASP A 193 -22.42 24.59 -23.38
N VAL A 194 -23.59 24.63 -24.01
CA VAL A 194 -24.54 23.49 -24.05
C VAL A 194 -24.00 22.31 -24.88
N CYS A 195 -22.98 22.54 -25.72
CA CYS A 195 -22.44 21.55 -26.65
C CYS A 195 -21.37 20.59 -26.05
N CYS A 196 -20.88 20.79 -24.83
CA CYS A 196 -19.79 19.99 -24.24
C CYS A 196 -20.23 19.02 -23.11
N LEU A 197 -21.53 18.80 -22.91
CA LEU A 197 -21.99 17.77 -21.98
C LEU A 197 -21.67 16.35 -22.51
N PRO A 198 -21.03 15.48 -21.71
CA PRO A 198 -20.72 14.10 -22.10
C PRO A 198 -21.98 13.33 -22.52
N LYS A 199 -21.92 12.53 -23.61
CA LYS A 199 -23.08 11.75 -24.14
C LYS A 199 -23.75 10.84 -23.09
N ASN A 200 -22.98 10.36 -22.12
CA ASN A 200 -23.43 9.58 -20.97
C ASN A 200 -24.30 10.41 -19.98
N MET A 201 -24.15 11.73 -19.93
CA MET A 201 -25.04 12.64 -19.20
C MET A 201 -26.32 12.96 -19.97
N GLN A 202 -26.33 12.97 -21.31
CA GLN A 202 -27.55 13.20 -22.11
C GLN A 202 -28.60 12.09 -21.90
N ASN A 203 -28.16 10.82 -21.86
CA ASN A 203 -29.05 9.68 -21.61
C ASN A 203 -29.48 9.56 -20.13
N TRP A 204 -28.63 9.98 -19.18
CA TRP A 204 -28.94 9.96 -17.75
C TRP A 204 -29.83 11.16 -17.35
N GLN A 205 -29.67 12.32 -18.01
CA GLN A 205 -30.47 13.52 -17.77
C GLN A 205 -31.95 13.30 -18.09
N MET A 206 -32.34 12.67 -19.19
CA MET A 206 -33.78 12.49 -19.46
C MET A 206 -34.49 11.62 -18.42
N SER A 207 -33.89 10.50 -18.01
CA SER A 207 -34.52 9.55 -17.08
C SER A 207 -34.52 10.06 -15.64
N ASN A 208 -33.43 10.68 -15.17
CA ASN A 208 -33.34 11.16 -13.79
C ASN A 208 -33.83 12.60 -13.58
N TYR A 209 -33.80 13.47 -14.59
CA TYR A 209 -34.43 14.79 -14.51
C TYR A 209 -35.96 14.64 -14.43
N LEU A 210 -36.55 13.68 -15.14
CA LEU A 210 -37.98 13.32 -14.99
C LEU A 210 -38.29 12.75 -13.60
N LEU A 211 -37.38 11.97 -13.00
CA LEU A 211 -37.54 11.43 -11.65
C LEU A 211 -37.42 12.51 -10.58
N ILE A 212 -36.42 13.40 -10.70
CA ILE A 212 -36.20 14.54 -9.80
C ILE A 212 -37.33 15.57 -9.92
N LEU A 213 -37.79 15.88 -11.14
CA LEU A 213 -38.98 16.71 -11.36
C LEU A 213 -40.24 16.07 -10.78
N LYS A 214 -40.43 14.75 -10.90
CA LYS A 214 -41.54 14.03 -10.24
C LYS A 214 -41.44 14.16 -8.73
N VAL A 215 -40.28 13.91 -8.12
CA VAL A 215 -40.08 14.01 -6.66
C VAL A 215 -40.30 15.43 -6.15
N LEU A 216 -39.78 16.44 -6.86
CA LEU A 216 -39.97 17.85 -6.50
C LEU A 216 -41.43 18.32 -6.68
N LYS A 217 -42.12 17.85 -7.72
CA LYS A 217 -43.55 18.13 -7.94
C LYS A 217 -44.40 17.50 -6.83
N THR A 218 -44.15 16.23 -6.48
CA THR A 218 -44.84 15.56 -5.37
C THR A 218 -44.60 16.24 -4.02
N ARG A 219 -43.36 16.70 -3.75
CA ARG A 219 -43.02 17.42 -2.52
C ARG A 219 -43.70 18.79 -2.43
N ARG A 220 -43.82 19.51 -3.55
CA ARG A 220 -44.55 20.79 -3.64
C ARG A 220 -46.04 20.60 -3.39
N THR A 221 -46.66 19.57 -3.98
CA THR A 221 -48.07 19.23 -3.75
C THR A 221 -48.33 18.81 -2.30
N LEU A 222 -47.42 18.05 -1.68
CA LEU A 222 -47.51 17.68 -0.27
C LEU A 222 -47.44 18.90 0.65
N MET A 223 -46.54 19.85 0.36
CA MET A 223 -46.40 21.09 1.12
C MET A 223 -47.61 22.02 0.99
N GLU A 224 -48.23 22.10 -0.20
CA GLU A 224 -49.46 22.86 -0.42
C GLU A 224 -50.68 22.22 0.27
N LEU A 225 -50.79 20.90 0.26
CA LEU A 225 -51.84 20.15 0.99
C LEU A 225 -51.69 20.32 2.50
N MET A 226 -50.46 20.26 3.03
CA MET A 226 -50.20 20.52 4.45
C MET A 226 -50.53 21.97 4.86
N ARG A 227 -50.25 22.95 3.98
CA ARG A 227 -50.62 24.37 4.19
C ARG A 227 -52.14 24.58 4.20
N LYS A 228 -52.87 23.95 3.27
CA LYS A 228 -54.34 24.01 3.22
C LYS A 228 -55.00 23.33 4.42
N SER A 229 -54.46 22.20 4.88
CA SER A 229 -54.99 21.51 6.06
C SER A 229 -54.76 22.27 7.38
N LYS A 230 -53.69 23.07 7.46
CA LYS A 230 -53.43 23.97 8.61
C LYS A 230 -54.36 25.19 8.62
N MET A 231 -54.75 25.70 7.46
CA MET A 231 -55.70 26.83 7.37
C MET A 231 -57.16 26.43 7.63
N GLN A 232 -57.54 25.16 7.44
CA GLN A 232 -58.89 24.65 7.78
C GLN A 232 -59.07 24.27 9.26
N LYS A 233 -58.01 24.32 10.09
CA LYS A 233 -58.04 23.96 11.51
C LYS A 233 -57.86 25.15 12.46
N MET A 234 -57.91 26.38 11.95
CA MET A 234 -58.00 27.56 12.80
C MET A 234 -59.49 27.95 12.92
N PRO A 235 -60.04 28.04 14.13
CA PRO A 235 -61.42 28.48 14.35
C PRO A 235 -61.63 29.94 13.94
#